data_AF-A0A842XV68-F1
#
_entry.id   AF-A0A842XV68-F1
#
_cell.length_a   1.000
_cell.length_b   1.000
_cell.length_c   1.000
_cell.angle_alpha   90.00
_cell.angle_beta   90.00
_cell.angle_gamma   90.00
#
_symmetry.space_group_name_H-M   'P 1'
#
loop_
_entity.id
_entity.type
_entity.pdbx_description
1 polymer ?
#
loop_
_entity_poly.entity_id
_entity_poly.type
_entity_poly.pdbx_seq_one_letter_code
_entity_poly.pdbx_strand_id
1 'polypeptide(L)'
;MKQFDFEEERIKQEITKLEAKRVLIQLPEGLKPEAPRLARVVEKTGALPIISADPCYGACDLATAEAENLGVDLIIHYGHAKLLKYERVPTIYVEARATINVDDAVEKALPLLEKWRKIGLATTVQHVQTLDNVKEILLHAGKTVAIGDAGHMNYSGQVIGCDYSNAKSIASDVEAFLFVGGGRFHALGVALSTSKPTIVADPYEKRAFSVDEEARKILKQRWASIEEAKKAKTFAVLVGLKPGQKRLEEALSIKEKLEKDGKKTHLFAIKSITPEALMNFPTVDAYVNTACPRLSLDDASKFRKPVLTMNETFVVVGKLSWEKLCEKGLFES
;
A
#
# COMPACT_ATOMS: atom_id res chain seq x y z
N MET A 1 9.47 24.70 6.74
CA MET A 1 8.24 24.76 5.90
C MET A 1 7.46 23.49 6.11
N LYS A 2 6.13 23.56 6.28
CA LYS A 2 5.28 22.36 6.26
C LYS A 2 5.43 21.71 4.88
N GLN A 3 5.84 20.44 4.83
CA GLN A 3 6.01 19.69 3.58
C GLN A 3 4.69 19.12 3.06
N PHE A 4 3.64 19.20 3.87
CA PHE A 4 2.32 18.63 3.60
C PHE A 4 1.23 19.62 4.00
N ASP A 5 0.14 19.64 3.23
CA ASP A 5 -1.08 20.34 3.59
C ASP A 5 -1.95 19.47 4.51
N PHE A 6 -2.15 19.92 5.75
CA PHE A 6 -2.95 19.24 6.77
C PHE A 6 -4.39 19.75 6.84
N GLU A 7 -4.81 20.69 5.99
CA GLU A 7 -6.19 21.17 5.88
C GLU A 7 -6.79 21.66 7.23
N GLU A 8 -5.96 22.31 8.07
CA GLU A 8 -6.30 22.60 9.47
C GLU A 8 -7.58 23.43 9.64
N GLU A 9 -7.87 24.36 8.74
CA GLU A 9 -9.10 25.16 8.81
C GLU A 9 -10.34 24.35 8.46
N ARG A 10 -10.27 23.49 7.44
CA ARG A 10 -11.36 22.55 7.09
C ARG A 10 -11.66 21.63 8.27
N ILE A 11 -10.62 21.12 8.93
CA ILE A 11 -10.78 20.24 10.10
C ILE A 11 -11.55 20.94 11.22
N LYS A 12 -11.18 22.20 11.56
CA LYS A 12 -11.89 22.95 12.59
C LYS A 12 -13.38 23.15 12.25
N GLN A 13 -13.65 23.47 10.98
CA GLN A 13 -15.02 23.67 10.49
C GLN A 13 -15.85 22.39 10.61
N GLU A 14 -15.30 21.24 10.18
CA GLU A 14 -16.00 19.96 10.25
C GLU A 14 -16.20 19.48 11.70
N ILE A 15 -15.22 19.66 12.59
CA ILE A 15 -15.39 19.35 14.03
C ILE A 15 -16.55 20.15 14.61
N THR A 16 -16.60 21.46 14.31
CA THR A 16 -17.66 22.35 14.81
C THR A 16 -19.02 21.95 14.24
N LYS A 17 -19.09 21.68 12.94
CA LYS A 17 -20.32 21.27 12.25
C LYS A 17 -20.88 19.95 12.76
N LEU A 18 -20.02 19.00 13.13
CA LEU A 18 -20.40 17.71 13.70
C LEU A 18 -20.63 17.78 15.22
N GLU A 19 -20.39 18.92 15.85
CA GLU A 19 -20.42 19.08 17.31
C GLU A 19 -19.60 18.01 18.06
N ALA A 20 -18.50 17.56 17.44
CA ALA A 20 -17.71 16.44 17.94
C ALA A 20 -16.98 16.84 19.24
N LYS A 21 -17.15 16.04 20.30
CA LYS A 21 -16.58 16.32 21.63
C LYS A 21 -15.27 15.56 21.85
N ARG A 22 -15.14 14.35 21.29
CA ARG A 22 -13.92 13.54 21.30
C ARG A 22 -13.50 13.21 19.88
N VAL A 23 -12.26 13.56 19.55
CA VAL A 23 -11.73 13.40 18.19
C VAL A 23 -10.47 12.55 18.23
N LEU A 24 -10.49 11.40 17.54
CA LEU A 24 -9.33 10.54 17.39
C LEU A 24 -8.49 10.99 16.19
N ILE A 25 -7.21 11.22 16.41
CA ILE A 25 -6.25 11.61 15.38
C ILE A 25 -5.40 10.38 15.04
N GLN A 26 -5.51 9.90 13.80
CA GLN A 26 -4.75 8.76 13.29
C GLN A 26 -3.82 9.20 12.16
N LEU A 27 -2.52 8.92 12.32
CA LEU A 27 -1.48 9.29 11.35
C LEU A 27 -0.60 8.08 11.00
N PRO A 28 -0.10 7.97 9.75
CA PRO A 28 0.96 7.04 9.42
C PRO A 28 2.26 7.42 10.12
N GLU A 29 3.18 6.46 10.23
CA GLU A 29 4.46 6.61 10.95
C GLU A 29 5.22 7.90 10.58
N GLY A 30 5.33 8.21 9.28
CA GLY A 30 6.05 9.40 8.81
C GLY A 30 5.42 10.73 9.21
N LEU A 31 4.14 10.74 9.61
CA LEU A 31 3.42 11.95 10.04
C LEU A 31 3.15 11.99 11.55
N LYS A 32 3.40 10.90 12.29
CA LYS A 32 3.24 10.87 13.76
C LYS A 32 4.00 11.97 14.51
N PRO A 33 5.18 12.46 14.09
CA PRO A 33 5.82 13.60 14.74
C PRO A 33 4.96 14.87 14.77
N GLU A 34 4.02 15.03 13.84
CA GLU A 34 3.08 16.16 13.79
C GLU A 34 1.87 15.97 14.73
N ALA A 35 1.65 14.78 15.29
CA ALA A 35 0.45 14.45 16.06
C ALA A 35 0.21 15.41 17.24
N PRO A 36 1.20 15.74 18.10
CA PRO A 36 0.99 16.69 19.19
C PRO A 36 0.62 18.10 18.72
N ARG A 37 1.11 18.51 17.54
CA ARG A 37 0.78 19.81 16.96
C ARG A 37 -0.65 19.83 16.41
N LEU A 38 -1.06 18.76 15.73
CA LEU A 38 -2.42 18.60 15.19
C LEU A 38 -3.45 18.44 16.30
N ALA A 39 -3.10 17.81 17.43
CA ALA A 39 -3.95 17.77 18.62
C ALA A 39 -4.31 19.19 19.11
N ARG A 40 -3.38 20.13 19.11
CA ARG A 40 -3.65 21.54 19.46
C ARG A 40 -4.62 22.23 18.49
N VAL A 41 -4.70 21.77 17.23
CA VAL A 41 -5.69 22.30 16.27
C VAL A 41 -7.10 21.87 16.67
N VAL A 42 -7.25 20.62 17.10
CA VAL A 42 -8.50 20.08 17.63
C VAL A 42 -8.87 20.76 18.95
N GLU A 43 -7.94 20.95 19.89
CA GLU A 43 -8.21 21.62 21.18
C GLU A 43 -8.81 23.03 21.01
N LYS A 44 -8.37 23.76 19.99
CA LYS A 44 -8.89 25.12 19.69
C LYS A 44 -10.37 25.14 19.31
N THR A 45 -10.95 24.00 18.96
CA THR A 45 -12.40 23.86 18.70
C THR A 45 -13.21 23.58 19.95
N GLY A 46 -12.56 23.32 21.09
CA GLY A 46 -13.20 22.87 22.33
C GLY A 46 -13.37 21.34 22.45
N ALA A 47 -13.03 20.59 21.39
CA ALA A 47 -13.02 19.14 21.42
C ALA A 47 -11.77 18.56 22.13
N LEU A 48 -11.91 17.38 22.72
CA LEU A 48 -10.83 16.60 23.30
C LEU A 48 -10.09 15.81 22.19
N PRO A 49 -8.81 16.12 21.89
CA PRO A 49 -8.03 15.28 21.01
C PRO A 49 -7.58 13.98 21.69
N ILE A 50 -7.59 12.88 20.95
CA ILE A 50 -6.98 11.61 21.34
C ILE A 50 -6.04 11.20 20.21
N ILE A 51 -4.76 10.99 20.49
CA ILE A 51 -3.79 10.56 19.46
C ILE A 51 -3.74 9.03 19.43
N SER A 52 -3.98 8.44 18.26
CA SER A 52 -3.75 7.01 18.03
C SER A 52 -2.25 6.73 17.96
N ALA A 53 -1.71 6.07 18.98
CA ALA A 53 -0.30 5.70 19.04
C ALA A 53 0.03 4.42 18.25
N ASP A 54 -0.96 3.54 18.02
CA ASP A 54 -0.81 2.31 17.26
C ASP A 54 -0.28 2.55 15.84
N PRO A 55 0.41 1.58 15.23
CA PRO A 55 0.81 1.67 13.84
C PRO A 55 -0.37 1.90 12.90
N CYS A 56 -0.18 2.77 11.91
CA CYS A 56 -1.17 3.01 10.86
C CYS A 56 -0.47 2.95 9.49
N TYR A 57 -0.84 1.97 8.68
CA TYR A 57 -0.19 1.71 7.39
C TYR A 57 -1.01 2.14 6.17
N GLY A 58 -2.27 2.55 6.37
CA GLY A 58 -3.20 2.86 5.29
C GLY A 58 -4.62 3.10 5.78
N ALA A 59 -5.48 3.58 4.88
CA ALA A 59 -6.92 3.71 5.12
C ALA A 59 -7.63 2.36 5.40
N CYS A 60 -6.99 1.23 5.05
CA CYS A 60 -7.47 -0.12 5.37
C CYS A 60 -7.34 -0.48 6.87
N ASP A 61 -6.62 0.35 7.64
CA ASP A 61 -6.28 0.17 9.05
C ASP A 61 -6.91 1.28 9.91
N LEU A 62 -8.11 1.73 9.54
CA LEU A 62 -8.83 2.75 10.29
C LEU A 62 -9.10 2.27 11.73
N ALA A 63 -8.74 3.07 12.72
CA ALA A 63 -8.85 2.77 14.15
C ALA A 63 -10.30 2.79 14.68
N THR A 64 -11.17 2.04 14.03
CA THR A 64 -12.62 2.07 14.25
C THR A 64 -12.98 1.43 15.59
N ALA A 65 -12.40 0.26 15.90
CA ALA A 65 -12.69 -0.43 17.16
C ALA A 65 -12.18 0.38 18.37
N GLU A 66 -11.03 1.03 18.22
CA GLU A 66 -10.47 1.92 19.23
C GLU A 66 -11.35 3.15 19.43
N ALA A 67 -11.82 3.76 18.34
CA ALA A 67 -12.73 4.90 18.38
C ALA A 67 -14.06 4.55 19.07
N GLU A 68 -14.66 3.40 18.76
CA GLU A 68 -15.88 2.91 19.42
C GLU A 68 -15.65 2.69 20.93
N ASN A 69 -14.55 2.02 21.30
CA ASN A 69 -14.23 1.74 22.71
C ASN A 69 -13.99 3.01 23.54
N LEU A 70 -13.46 4.06 22.93
CA LEU A 70 -13.18 5.35 23.58
C LEU A 70 -14.35 6.33 23.52
N GLY A 71 -15.47 5.95 22.87
CA GLY A 71 -16.60 6.84 22.65
C GLY A 71 -16.19 8.11 21.90
N VAL A 72 -15.42 7.93 20.82
CA VAL A 72 -14.98 8.98 19.90
C VAL A 72 -16.12 9.32 18.95
N ASP A 73 -16.33 10.62 18.74
CA ASP A 73 -17.39 11.13 17.86
C ASP A 73 -16.91 11.28 16.41
N LEU A 74 -15.59 11.46 16.22
CA LEU A 74 -14.97 11.72 14.93
C LEU A 74 -13.54 11.20 14.85
N ILE A 75 -13.19 10.50 13.77
CA ILE A 75 -11.81 10.16 13.43
C ILE A 75 -11.29 11.16 12.38
N ILE A 76 -10.09 11.70 12.60
CA ILE A 76 -9.33 12.40 11.56
C ILE A 76 -8.18 11.48 11.13
N HIS A 77 -8.26 10.97 9.91
CA HIS A 77 -7.30 10.03 9.33
C HIS A 77 -6.42 10.73 8.29
N TYR A 78 -5.13 10.85 8.58
CA TYR A 78 -4.18 11.57 7.73
C TYR A 78 -3.41 10.65 6.77
N GLY A 79 -2.95 11.22 5.66
CA GLY A 79 -1.98 10.62 4.72
C GLY A 79 -2.57 9.65 3.69
N HIS A 80 -3.88 9.38 3.73
CA HIS A 80 -4.53 8.43 2.83
C HIS A 80 -5.86 8.97 2.33
N ALA A 81 -6.19 8.63 1.08
CA ALA A 81 -7.54 8.82 0.55
C ALA A 81 -8.51 7.78 1.15
N LYS A 82 -9.80 8.08 1.10
CA LYS A 82 -10.86 7.17 1.56
C LYS A 82 -10.80 5.84 0.79
N LEU A 83 -10.95 4.75 1.53
CA LEU A 83 -10.92 3.38 1.00
C LEU A 83 -12.12 2.55 1.47
N LEU A 84 -12.54 2.72 2.72
CA LEU A 84 -13.61 1.92 3.31
C LEU A 84 -14.97 2.40 2.81
N LYS A 85 -15.84 1.47 2.41
CA LYS A 85 -17.22 1.78 2.01
C LYS A 85 -18.11 2.11 3.22
N TYR A 86 -17.82 1.52 4.37
CA TYR A 86 -18.58 1.66 5.59
C TYR A 86 -17.64 1.96 6.76
N GLU A 87 -17.98 3.00 7.51
CA GLU A 87 -17.25 3.48 8.68
C GLU A 87 -18.24 3.54 9.83
N ARG A 88 -17.89 2.97 10.99
CA ARG A 88 -18.80 2.95 12.16
C ARG A 88 -18.77 4.26 12.94
N VAL A 89 -17.66 4.99 12.82
CA VAL A 89 -17.45 6.30 13.42
C VAL A 89 -17.24 7.29 12.27
N PRO A 90 -17.91 8.46 12.28
CA PRO A 90 -17.65 9.52 11.31
C PRO A 90 -16.15 9.74 11.12
N THR A 91 -15.70 9.79 9.87
CA THR A 91 -14.27 9.88 9.56
C THR A 91 -14.01 10.95 8.51
N ILE A 92 -13.07 11.86 8.80
CA ILE A 92 -12.52 12.81 7.85
C ILE A 92 -11.16 12.29 7.39
N TYR A 93 -11.02 12.13 6.08
CA TYR A 93 -9.73 11.82 5.45
C TYR A 93 -9.04 13.10 5.03
N VAL A 94 -7.78 13.24 5.44
CA VAL A 94 -6.89 14.33 5.09
C VAL A 94 -5.71 13.73 4.34
N GLU A 95 -5.61 13.98 3.04
CA GLU A 95 -4.66 13.25 2.18
C GLU A 95 -3.20 13.61 2.45
N ALA A 96 -2.96 14.71 3.17
CA ALA A 96 -1.62 15.25 3.43
C ALA A 96 -0.85 15.44 2.10
N ARG A 97 -1.43 16.20 1.17
CA ARG A 97 -0.81 16.49 -0.13
C ARG A 97 0.52 17.19 0.05
N ALA A 98 1.56 16.68 -0.58
CA ALA A 98 2.89 17.22 -0.50
C ALA A 98 2.97 18.57 -1.23
N THR A 99 3.58 19.56 -0.59
CA THR A 99 3.78 20.91 -1.14
C THR A 99 5.19 21.10 -1.71
N ILE A 100 5.97 20.03 -1.79
CA ILE A 100 7.33 20.03 -2.33
C ILE A 100 7.29 20.01 -3.87
N ASN A 101 8.20 20.76 -4.49
CA ASN A 101 8.41 20.73 -5.94
C ASN A 101 9.04 19.39 -6.34
N VAL A 102 8.59 18.82 -7.47
CA VAL A 102 9.04 17.50 -7.97
C VAL A 102 9.98 17.60 -9.19
N ASP A 103 10.13 18.79 -9.77
CA ASP A 103 10.73 19.03 -11.08
C ASP A 103 12.19 18.56 -11.12
N ASP A 104 13.01 18.95 -10.13
CA ASP A 104 14.42 18.56 -10.05
C ASP A 104 14.60 17.02 -10.01
N ALA A 105 13.70 16.30 -9.33
CA ALA A 105 13.75 14.85 -9.28
C ALA A 105 13.30 14.21 -10.62
N VAL A 106 12.32 14.81 -11.29
CA VAL A 106 11.82 14.37 -12.60
C VAL A 106 12.85 14.62 -13.69
N GLU A 107 13.51 15.79 -13.69
CA GLU A 107 14.59 16.12 -14.62
C GLU A 107 15.76 15.13 -14.50
N LYS A 108 16.13 14.75 -13.27
CA LYS A 108 17.13 13.71 -13.01
C LYS A 108 16.70 12.31 -13.48
N ALA A 109 15.40 12.07 -13.66
CA ALA A 109 14.89 10.81 -14.21
C ALA A 109 14.98 10.77 -15.75
N LEU A 110 15.06 11.91 -16.44
CA LEU A 110 15.08 11.97 -17.90
C LEU A 110 16.20 11.15 -18.54
N PRO A 111 17.48 11.22 -18.07
CA PRO A 111 18.55 10.38 -18.61
C PRO A 111 18.29 8.88 -18.40
N LEU A 112 17.65 8.50 -17.29
CA LEU A 112 17.30 7.10 -17.02
C LEU A 112 16.17 6.60 -17.93
N LEU A 113 15.33 7.51 -18.42
CA LEU A 113 14.22 7.24 -19.32
C LEU A 113 14.58 7.38 -20.80
N GLU A 114 15.83 7.69 -21.15
CA GLU A 114 16.26 8.02 -22.52
C GLU A 114 15.81 6.96 -23.55
N LYS A 115 15.92 5.68 -23.18
CA LYS A 115 15.64 4.52 -24.05
C LYS A 115 14.17 4.34 -24.44
N TRP A 116 13.24 4.96 -23.72
CA TRP A 116 11.80 4.74 -23.89
C TRP A 116 11.10 6.02 -24.32
N ARG A 117 10.17 5.92 -25.28
CA ARG A 117 9.40 7.06 -25.77
C ARG A 117 8.07 7.18 -25.07
N LYS A 118 7.36 6.08 -24.83
CA LYS A 118 6.03 6.05 -24.18
C LYS A 118 6.17 5.75 -22.70
N ILE A 119 5.90 6.74 -21.86
CA ILE A 119 6.07 6.68 -20.41
C ILE A 119 4.71 6.69 -19.70
N GLY A 120 4.48 5.71 -18.83
CA GLY A 120 3.35 5.73 -17.91
C GLY A 120 3.70 6.50 -16.64
N LEU A 121 2.78 7.32 -16.13
CA LEU A 121 2.95 7.97 -14.83
C LEU A 121 2.18 7.23 -13.74
N ALA A 122 2.84 7.05 -12.59
CA ALA A 122 2.22 6.55 -11.37
C ALA A 122 2.71 7.36 -10.16
N THR A 123 1.88 7.48 -9.13
CA THR A 123 2.25 8.16 -7.89
C THR A 123 1.35 7.75 -6.71
N THR A 124 1.63 8.23 -5.51
CA THR A 124 0.75 8.10 -4.34
C THR A 124 -0.15 9.33 -4.19
N VAL A 125 -1.18 9.23 -3.35
CA VAL A 125 -2.13 10.32 -3.07
C VAL A 125 -1.45 11.65 -2.72
N GLN A 126 -0.25 11.62 -2.15
CA GLN A 126 0.44 12.83 -1.70
C GLN A 126 0.99 13.67 -2.87
N HIS A 127 1.17 13.10 -4.06
CA HIS A 127 1.72 13.79 -5.22
C HIS A 127 0.82 13.72 -6.47
N VAL A 128 -0.42 13.21 -6.36
CA VAL A 128 -1.34 13.12 -7.53
C VAL A 128 -1.55 14.47 -8.22
N GLN A 129 -1.55 15.57 -7.46
CA GLN A 129 -1.67 16.94 -7.98
C GLN A 129 -0.49 17.39 -8.84
N THR A 130 0.65 16.70 -8.78
CA THR A 130 1.84 17.07 -9.57
C THR A 130 1.89 16.37 -10.92
N LEU A 131 0.99 15.42 -11.19
CA LEU A 131 1.05 14.60 -12.41
C LEU A 131 0.95 15.40 -13.70
N ASP A 132 0.11 16.44 -13.75
CA ASP A 132 -0.04 17.29 -14.94
C ASP A 132 1.27 18.02 -15.26
N ASN A 133 1.93 18.60 -14.24
CA ASN A 133 3.22 19.25 -14.41
C ASN A 133 4.32 18.26 -14.84
N VAL A 134 4.38 17.08 -14.22
CA VAL A 134 5.33 16.01 -14.60
C VAL A 134 5.11 15.58 -16.06
N LYS A 135 3.86 15.47 -16.48
CA LYS A 135 3.51 15.16 -17.87
C LYS A 135 4.07 16.21 -18.82
N GLU A 136 3.91 17.50 -18.53
CA GLU A 136 4.47 18.58 -19.37
C GLU A 136 6.00 18.52 -19.47
N ILE A 137 6.71 18.26 -18.37
CA ILE A 137 8.17 18.08 -18.38
C ILE A 137 8.57 16.93 -19.33
N LEU A 138 7.88 15.80 -19.26
CA LEU A 138 8.16 14.65 -20.13
C LEU A 138 7.82 14.93 -21.60
N LEU A 139 6.71 15.65 -21.87
CA LEU A 139 6.33 16.04 -23.23
C LEU A 139 7.38 16.98 -23.85
N HIS A 140 7.87 17.96 -23.11
CA HIS A 140 8.96 18.84 -23.54
C HIS A 140 10.28 18.08 -23.78
N ALA A 141 10.52 17.01 -23.03
CA ALA A 141 11.63 16.08 -23.26
C ALA A 141 11.40 15.11 -24.43
N GLY A 142 10.35 15.30 -25.24
CA GLY A 142 10.06 14.51 -26.43
C GLY A 142 9.42 13.14 -26.17
N LYS A 143 8.90 12.91 -24.96
CA LYS A 143 8.20 11.66 -24.60
C LYS A 143 6.71 11.74 -24.97
N THR A 144 6.05 10.59 -24.98
CA THR A 144 4.59 10.47 -24.98
C THR A 144 4.19 9.93 -23.61
N VAL A 145 3.15 10.51 -23.01
CA VAL A 145 2.80 10.22 -21.62
C VAL A 145 1.39 9.66 -21.51
N ALA A 146 1.22 8.59 -20.73
CA ALA A 146 -0.07 8.04 -20.36
C ALA A 146 -0.25 8.06 -18.84
N ILE A 147 -1.46 8.37 -18.39
CA ILE A 147 -1.88 8.31 -16.98
C ILE A 147 -3.10 7.40 -16.94
N GLY A 148 -2.99 6.28 -16.26
CA GLY A 148 -4.04 5.27 -16.26
C GLY A 148 -5.13 5.54 -15.24
N ASP A 149 -6.34 5.12 -15.55
CA ASP A 149 -7.50 5.21 -14.68
C ASP A 149 -8.36 3.95 -14.83
N ALA A 150 -8.38 3.13 -13.79
CA ALA A 150 -9.17 1.91 -13.73
C ALA A 150 -10.61 2.14 -13.24
N GLY A 151 -10.96 3.36 -12.84
CA GLY A 151 -12.32 3.76 -12.46
C GLY A 151 -12.74 3.43 -11.03
N HIS A 152 -11.86 2.87 -10.19
CA HIS A 152 -12.17 2.55 -8.78
C HIS A 152 -11.21 3.14 -7.75
N MET A 153 -10.08 3.69 -8.20
CA MET A 153 -9.19 4.49 -7.35
C MET A 153 -9.68 5.94 -7.29
N ASN A 154 -9.25 6.70 -6.27
CA ASN A 154 -9.74 8.08 -6.09
C ASN A 154 -9.21 9.04 -7.16
N TYR A 155 -8.01 8.79 -7.70
CA TYR A 155 -7.38 9.64 -8.71
C TYR A 155 -6.69 8.81 -9.78
N SER A 156 -6.69 9.30 -11.02
CA SER A 156 -5.91 8.71 -12.11
C SER A 156 -4.41 8.75 -11.78
N GLY A 157 -3.67 7.73 -12.20
CA GLY A 157 -2.24 7.57 -11.90
C GLY A 157 -1.92 7.23 -10.43
N GLN A 158 -2.89 7.27 -9.52
CA GLN A 158 -2.69 6.86 -8.14
C GLN A 158 -2.45 5.35 -8.05
N VAL A 159 -1.47 4.94 -7.27
CA VAL A 159 -1.27 3.56 -6.82
C VAL A 159 -1.21 3.52 -5.29
N ILE A 160 -1.57 2.38 -4.72
CA ILE A 160 -1.39 2.06 -3.30
C ILE A 160 -0.75 0.69 -3.17
N GLY A 161 -0.33 0.33 -1.97
CA GLY A 161 0.45 -0.89 -1.77
C GLY A 161 -0.22 -2.21 -2.11
N CYS A 162 -1.55 -2.23 -2.23
CA CYS A 162 -2.34 -3.40 -2.61
C CYS A 162 -3.11 -3.21 -3.92
N ASP A 163 -2.96 -2.08 -4.61
CA ASP A 163 -3.70 -1.78 -5.83
C ASP A 163 -2.86 -0.96 -6.82
N TYR A 164 -2.56 -1.58 -7.96
CA TYR A 164 -1.78 -1.03 -9.06
C TYR A 164 -2.58 -1.00 -10.37
N SER A 165 -3.92 -1.11 -10.28
CA SER A 165 -4.84 -1.17 -11.42
C SER A 165 -4.69 0.00 -12.40
N ASN A 166 -4.53 1.23 -11.89
CA ASN A 166 -4.27 2.41 -12.72
C ASN A 166 -3.03 2.22 -13.59
N ALA A 167 -1.90 1.81 -13.02
CA ALA A 167 -0.69 1.54 -13.80
C ALA A 167 -0.91 0.40 -14.81
N LYS A 168 -1.59 -0.68 -14.40
CA LYS A 168 -1.89 -1.82 -15.29
C LYS A 168 -2.77 -1.47 -16.47
N SER A 169 -3.75 -0.59 -16.28
CA SER A 169 -4.71 -0.20 -17.33
C SER A 169 -4.04 0.36 -18.59
N ILE A 170 -2.82 0.89 -18.46
CA ILE A 170 -2.03 1.48 -19.54
C ILE A 170 -0.74 0.70 -19.83
N ALA A 171 -0.50 -0.45 -19.18
CA ALA A 171 0.78 -1.17 -19.28
C ALA A 171 1.07 -1.68 -20.70
N SER A 172 0.05 -1.99 -21.49
CA SER A 172 0.21 -2.37 -22.91
C SER A 172 0.63 -1.20 -23.80
N ASP A 173 0.30 0.02 -23.40
CA ASP A 173 0.47 1.23 -24.23
C ASP A 173 1.77 1.97 -23.94
N VAL A 174 2.45 1.62 -22.85
CA VAL A 174 3.70 2.25 -22.40
C VAL A 174 4.87 1.28 -22.39
N GLU A 175 6.07 1.82 -22.48
CA GLU A 175 7.32 1.07 -22.53
C GLU A 175 8.02 1.03 -21.16
N ALA A 176 7.83 2.06 -20.34
CA ALA A 176 8.34 2.17 -18.98
C ALA A 176 7.41 3.05 -18.11
N PHE A 177 7.57 2.97 -16.80
CA PHE A 177 6.90 3.83 -15.84
C PHE A 177 7.87 4.81 -15.17
N LEU A 178 7.41 6.05 -14.98
CA LEU A 178 7.97 6.97 -14.00
C LEU A 178 7.03 7.01 -12.79
N PHE A 179 7.55 6.57 -11.65
CA PHE A 179 6.89 6.73 -10.35
C PHE A 179 7.41 8.00 -9.67
N VAL A 180 6.50 8.91 -9.30
CA VAL A 180 6.85 10.14 -8.57
C VAL A 180 6.50 9.97 -7.10
N GLY A 181 7.48 10.12 -6.21
CA GLY A 181 7.26 10.04 -4.77
C GLY A 181 8.44 9.45 -4.01
N GLY A 182 8.34 9.48 -2.68
CA GLY A 182 9.38 9.00 -1.79
C GLY A 182 9.44 7.47 -1.68
N GLY A 183 10.64 6.94 -1.49
CA GLY A 183 10.87 5.52 -1.22
C GLY A 183 10.73 4.61 -2.45
N ARG A 184 10.79 3.29 -2.23
CA ARG A 184 10.90 2.30 -3.32
C ARG A 184 9.67 1.43 -3.49
N PHE A 185 8.87 1.30 -2.44
CA PHE A 185 7.89 0.23 -2.31
C PHE A 185 6.80 0.28 -3.40
N HIS A 186 6.16 1.43 -3.61
CA HIS A 186 5.11 1.54 -4.62
C HIS A 186 5.66 1.40 -6.04
N ALA A 187 6.85 1.92 -6.31
CA ALA A 187 7.52 1.73 -7.60
C ALA A 187 7.86 0.26 -7.87
N LEU A 188 8.33 -0.48 -6.85
CA LEU A 188 8.51 -1.93 -6.94
C LEU A 188 7.19 -2.62 -7.26
N GLY A 189 6.11 -2.21 -6.62
CA GLY A 189 4.77 -2.72 -6.91
C GLY A 189 4.32 -2.46 -8.35
N VAL A 190 4.60 -1.27 -8.90
CA VAL A 190 4.36 -0.96 -10.32
C VAL A 190 5.18 -1.89 -11.22
N ALA A 191 6.48 -2.02 -10.98
CA ALA A 191 7.35 -2.89 -11.76
C ALA A 191 6.88 -4.37 -11.73
N LEU A 192 6.56 -4.88 -10.55
CA LEU A 192 6.13 -6.27 -10.34
C LEU A 192 4.71 -6.55 -10.85
N SER A 193 3.86 -5.52 -10.96
CA SER A 193 2.49 -5.64 -11.45
C SER A 193 2.38 -5.49 -12.96
N THR A 194 3.26 -4.70 -13.56
CA THR A 194 3.21 -4.39 -15.01
C THR A 194 4.28 -5.12 -15.80
N SER A 195 5.29 -5.68 -15.13
CA SER A 195 6.51 -6.23 -15.75
C SER A 195 7.24 -5.23 -16.64
N LYS A 196 7.08 -3.92 -16.38
CA LYS A 196 7.73 -2.83 -17.12
C LYS A 196 8.87 -2.21 -16.32
N PRO A 197 9.94 -1.74 -16.99
CA PRO A 197 10.96 -0.91 -16.36
C PRO A 197 10.34 0.24 -15.60
N THR A 198 10.79 0.48 -14.36
CA THR A 198 10.22 1.53 -13.51
C THR A 198 11.33 2.38 -12.91
N ILE A 199 11.26 3.68 -13.18
CA ILE A 199 12.15 4.70 -12.61
C ILE A 199 11.40 5.46 -11.51
N VAL A 200 12.08 5.75 -10.42
CA VAL A 200 11.58 6.60 -9.32
C VAL A 200 12.16 7.99 -9.48
N ALA A 201 11.31 9.02 -9.38
CA ALA A 201 11.71 10.39 -9.10
C ALA A 201 11.33 10.70 -7.64
N ASP A 202 12.35 10.78 -6.76
CA ASP A 202 12.17 11.04 -5.33
C ASP A 202 12.41 12.53 -5.04
N PRO A 203 11.34 13.32 -4.77
CA PRO A 203 11.46 14.75 -4.52
C PRO A 203 12.07 15.09 -3.15
N TYR A 204 12.05 14.15 -2.20
CA TYR A 204 12.59 14.35 -0.85
C TYR A 204 14.11 14.17 -0.84
N GLU A 205 14.59 13.13 -1.52
CA GLU A 205 16.01 12.84 -1.69
C GLU A 205 16.64 13.55 -2.90
N LYS A 206 15.81 14.24 -3.71
CA LYS A 206 16.21 14.99 -4.92
C LYS A 206 17.04 14.15 -5.88
N ARG A 207 16.59 12.92 -6.13
CA ARG A 207 17.29 11.98 -7.01
C ARG A 207 16.31 11.10 -7.79
N ALA A 208 16.83 10.46 -8.83
CA ALA A 208 16.13 9.44 -9.57
C ALA A 208 16.93 8.13 -9.61
N PHE A 209 16.24 7.00 -9.66
CA PHE A 209 16.86 5.67 -9.70
C PHE A 209 15.89 4.61 -10.25
N SER A 210 16.41 3.51 -10.79
CA SER A 210 15.61 2.35 -11.22
C SER A 210 15.36 1.40 -10.05
N VAL A 211 14.23 0.66 -10.09
CA VAL A 211 13.92 -0.42 -9.14
C VAL A 211 13.92 -1.81 -9.80
N ASP A 212 14.40 -1.92 -11.03
CA ASP A 212 14.28 -3.14 -11.83
C ASP A 212 15.10 -4.30 -11.27
N GLU A 213 16.28 -4.01 -10.72
CA GLU A 213 17.14 -5.03 -10.12
C GLU A 213 16.51 -5.60 -8.85
N GLU A 214 16.00 -4.72 -7.99
CA GLU A 214 15.27 -5.09 -6.79
C GLU A 214 14.00 -5.89 -7.11
N ALA A 215 13.24 -5.51 -8.15
CA ALA A 215 12.09 -6.26 -8.61
C ALA A 215 12.48 -7.70 -9.04
N ARG A 216 13.57 -7.85 -9.81
CA ARG A 216 14.10 -9.18 -10.19
C ARG A 216 14.55 -9.98 -8.97
N LYS A 217 15.16 -9.34 -7.98
CA LYS A 217 15.56 -9.99 -6.72
C LYS A 217 14.34 -10.49 -5.95
N ILE A 218 13.29 -9.68 -5.85
CA ILE A 218 12.03 -10.05 -5.21
C ILE A 218 11.43 -11.28 -5.90
N LEU A 219 11.32 -11.29 -7.23
CA LEU A 219 10.78 -12.44 -7.96
C LEU A 219 11.52 -13.74 -7.64
N LYS A 220 12.87 -13.69 -7.58
CA LYS A 220 13.68 -14.85 -7.17
C LYS A 220 13.40 -15.28 -5.73
N GLN A 221 13.28 -14.33 -4.80
CA GLN A 221 12.96 -14.61 -3.39
C GLN A 221 11.56 -15.21 -3.23
N ARG A 222 10.58 -14.71 -3.98
CA ARG A 222 9.21 -15.25 -3.99
C ARG A 222 9.19 -16.68 -4.52
N TRP A 223 9.90 -16.95 -5.62
CA TRP A 223 10.05 -18.31 -6.13
C TRP A 223 10.70 -19.25 -5.10
N ALA A 224 11.78 -18.82 -4.44
CA ALA A 224 12.40 -19.61 -3.38
C ALA A 224 11.42 -19.90 -2.22
N SER A 225 10.60 -18.92 -1.84
CA SER A 225 9.57 -19.09 -0.80
C SER A 225 8.49 -20.10 -1.21
N ILE A 226 8.08 -20.10 -2.48
CA ILE A 226 7.15 -21.09 -3.03
C ILE A 226 7.75 -22.50 -3.00
N GLU A 227 9.00 -22.65 -3.43
CA GLU A 227 9.70 -23.94 -3.44
C GLU A 227 9.93 -24.51 -2.03
N GLU A 228 10.20 -23.64 -1.06
CA GLU A 228 10.25 -24.03 0.35
C GLU A 228 8.87 -24.48 0.86
N ALA A 229 7.82 -23.70 0.56
CA ALA A 229 6.47 -24.01 0.99
C ALA A 229 5.88 -25.28 0.33
N LYS A 230 6.32 -25.68 -0.87
CA LYS A 230 5.94 -26.98 -1.46
C LYS A 230 6.29 -28.16 -0.56
N LYS A 231 7.37 -28.04 0.22
CA LYS A 231 7.85 -29.07 1.17
C LYS A 231 7.11 -29.04 2.51
N ALA A 232 6.35 -27.99 2.79
CA ALA A 232 5.59 -27.83 4.02
C ALA A 232 4.45 -28.85 4.14
N LYS A 233 4.19 -29.30 5.37
CA LYS A 233 3.10 -30.22 5.72
C LYS A 233 1.98 -29.50 6.45
N THR A 234 2.34 -28.56 7.31
CA THR A 234 1.39 -27.79 8.13
C THR A 234 1.37 -26.32 7.71
N PHE A 235 0.20 -25.82 7.34
CA PHE A 235 -0.04 -24.43 6.97
C PHE A 235 -0.89 -23.70 8.01
N ALA A 236 -0.67 -22.40 8.17
CA ALA A 236 -1.63 -21.50 8.81
C ALA A 236 -2.06 -20.41 7.83
N VAL A 237 -3.37 -20.31 7.60
CA VAL A 237 -3.97 -19.27 6.78
C VAL A 237 -4.34 -18.10 7.69
N LEU A 238 -3.76 -16.93 7.41
CA LEU A 238 -3.86 -15.73 8.22
C LEU A 238 -5.03 -14.85 7.76
N VAL A 239 -6.00 -14.61 8.64
CA VAL A 239 -7.10 -13.68 8.44
C VAL A 239 -6.78 -12.36 9.14
N GLY A 240 -6.70 -11.28 8.37
CA GLY A 240 -6.51 -9.93 8.90
C GLY A 240 -7.72 -9.45 9.69
N LEU A 241 -7.50 -8.85 10.85
CA LEU A 241 -8.56 -8.24 11.66
C LEU A 241 -8.76 -6.74 11.40
N LYS A 242 -7.90 -6.13 10.59
CA LYS A 242 -8.02 -4.72 10.19
C LYS A 242 -9.19 -4.52 9.22
N PRO A 243 -9.97 -3.43 9.31
CA PRO A 243 -11.24 -3.28 8.57
C PRO A 243 -11.14 -3.53 7.06
N GLY A 244 -10.10 -3.01 6.40
CA GLY A 244 -9.88 -3.17 4.96
C GLY A 244 -9.04 -4.38 4.58
N GLN A 245 -8.71 -5.28 5.51
CA GLN A 245 -7.86 -6.47 5.27
C GLN A 245 -8.54 -7.79 5.66
N LYS A 246 -9.80 -7.73 6.09
CA LYS A 246 -10.55 -8.91 6.54
C LYS A 246 -11.10 -9.68 5.34
N ARG A 247 -10.38 -10.72 4.91
CA ARG A 247 -10.72 -11.61 3.78
C ARG A 247 -10.99 -13.03 4.26
N LEU A 248 -12.07 -13.21 5.04
CA LEU A 248 -12.41 -14.48 5.67
C LEU A 248 -12.80 -15.54 4.64
N GLU A 249 -13.67 -15.19 3.69
CA GLU A 249 -14.15 -16.15 2.68
C GLU A 249 -13.00 -16.66 1.80
N GLU A 250 -12.09 -15.79 1.38
CA GLU A 250 -10.90 -16.20 0.64
C GLU A 250 -9.96 -17.06 1.48
N ALA A 251 -9.79 -16.75 2.77
CA ALA A 251 -9.02 -17.59 3.68
C ALA A 251 -9.61 -18.98 3.85
N LEU A 252 -10.94 -19.09 3.98
CA LEU A 252 -11.64 -20.38 4.02
C LEU A 252 -11.46 -21.14 2.72
N SER A 253 -11.62 -20.49 1.56
CA SER A 253 -11.40 -21.11 0.25
C SER A 253 -9.96 -21.62 0.06
N ILE A 254 -8.96 -20.86 0.53
CA ILE A 254 -7.56 -21.27 0.49
C ILE A 254 -7.32 -22.47 1.40
N LYS A 255 -7.87 -22.45 2.61
CA LYS A 255 -7.79 -23.56 3.56
C LYS A 255 -8.33 -24.85 2.96
N GLU A 256 -9.52 -24.81 2.36
CA GLU A 256 -10.12 -25.98 1.70
C GLU A 256 -9.23 -26.54 0.58
N LYS A 257 -8.61 -25.67 -0.22
CA LYS A 257 -7.74 -26.09 -1.33
C LYS A 257 -6.46 -26.75 -0.81
N LEU A 258 -5.86 -26.21 0.25
CA LEU A 258 -4.70 -26.82 0.90
C LEU A 258 -5.05 -28.19 1.51
N GLU A 259 -6.20 -28.32 2.15
CA GLU A 259 -6.66 -29.59 2.72
C GLU A 259 -6.95 -30.65 1.66
N LYS A 260 -7.57 -30.25 0.53
CA LYS A 260 -7.75 -31.13 -0.64
C LYS A 260 -6.43 -31.62 -1.24
N ASP A 261 -5.35 -30.86 -1.08
CA ASP A 261 -3.98 -31.22 -1.46
C ASP A 261 -3.24 -32.02 -0.36
N GLY A 262 -3.95 -32.44 0.69
CA GLY A 262 -3.40 -33.26 1.78
C GLY A 262 -2.57 -32.49 2.81
N LYS A 263 -2.64 -31.16 2.83
CA LYS A 263 -1.94 -30.32 3.81
C LYS A 263 -2.76 -30.16 5.08
N LYS A 264 -2.11 -30.26 6.24
CA LYS A 264 -2.74 -29.92 7.54
C LYS A 264 -2.85 -28.40 7.64
N THR A 265 -4.07 -27.87 7.78
CA THR A 265 -4.27 -26.41 7.68
C THR A 265 -5.03 -25.84 8.87
N HIS A 266 -4.53 -24.75 9.45
CA HIS A 266 -5.16 -24.01 10.53
C HIS A 266 -5.56 -22.60 10.07
N LEU A 267 -6.57 -22.01 10.71
CA LEU A 267 -7.00 -20.63 10.46
C LEU A 267 -6.59 -19.75 11.64
N PHE A 268 -5.80 -18.71 11.39
CA PHE A 268 -5.31 -17.79 12.41
C PHE A 268 -5.91 -16.41 12.18
N ALA A 269 -6.54 -15.83 13.20
CA ALA A 269 -6.99 -14.44 13.16
C ALA A 269 -5.91 -13.54 13.78
N ILE A 270 -5.53 -12.47 13.09
CA ILE A 270 -4.42 -11.62 13.53
C ILE A 270 -4.61 -10.15 13.11
N LYS A 271 -4.34 -9.22 14.04
CA LYS A 271 -4.40 -7.78 13.75
C LYS A 271 -3.14 -7.30 13.04
N SER A 272 -1.97 -7.63 13.59
CA SER A 272 -0.67 -7.24 13.04
C SER A 272 0.17 -8.49 12.77
N ILE A 273 0.48 -8.74 11.50
CA ILE A 273 1.33 -9.85 11.09
C ILE A 273 2.79 -9.40 11.22
N THR A 274 3.50 -9.95 12.20
CA THR A 274 4.92 -9.67 12.43
C THR A 274 5.72 -10.97 12.57
N PRO A 275 7.03 -10.96 12.32
CA PRO A 275 7.87 -12.13 12.55
C PRO A 275 7.73 -12.68 13.97
N GLU A 276 7.69 -11.81 14.98
CA GLU A 276 7.57 -12.18 16.39
C GLU A 276 6.27 -12.93 16.67
N ALA A 277 5.14 -12.45 16.13
CA ALA A 277 3.86 -13.10 16.30
C ALA A 277 3.85 -14.51 15.68
N LEU A 278 4.42 -14.68 14.48
CA LEU A 278 4.46 -15.96 13.78
C LEU A 278 5.50 -16.95 14.36
N MET A 279 6.56 -16.45 15.00
CA MET A 279 7.57 -17.31 15.63
C MET A 279 7.04 -18.10 16.84
N ASN A 280 5.94 -17.66 17.47
CA ASN A 280 5.31 -18.35 18.59
C ASN A 280 4.63 -19.68 18.20
N PHE A 281 4.60 -20.03 16.92
CA PHE A 281 3.97 -21.26 16.40
C PHE A 281 5.02 -22.15 15.70
N PRO A 282 5.89 -22.85 16.46
CA PRO A 282 6.98 -23.63 15.90
C PRO A 282 6.52 -24.79 15.02
N THR A 283 5.30 -25.31 15.22
CA THR A 283 4.73 -26.45 14.48
C THR A 283 4.10 -26.09 13.13
N VAL A 284 3.97 -24.80 12.80
CA VAL A 284 3.48 -24.36 11.49
C VAL A 284 4.66 -24.26 10.53
N ASP A 285 4.62 -24.90 9.37
CA ASP A 285 5.76 -24.91 8.44
C ASP A 285 5.74 -23.69 7.50
N ALA A 286 4.55 -23.28 7.05
CA ALA A 286 4.35 -22.15 6.15
C ALA A 286 3.05 -21.40 6.45
N TYR A 287 3.02 -20.12 6.07
CA TYR A 287 1.88 -19.24 6.27
C TYR A 287 1.31 -18.77 4.95
N VAL A 288 -0.01 -18.59 4.90
CA VAL A 288 -0.69 -17.91 3.78
C VAL A 288 -1.29 -16.61 4.28
N ASN A 289 -0.85 -15.50 3.71
CA ASN A 289 -1.32 -14.17 4.02
C ASN A 289 -2.50 -13.81 3.12
N THR A 290 -3.69 -13.68 3.70
CA THR A 290 -4.88 -13.14 3.02
C THR A 290 -5.20 -11.71 3.42
N ALA A 291 -4.32 -11.06 4.20
CA ALA A 291 -4.47 -9.68 4.65
C ALA A 291 -3.73 -8.71 3.71
N CYS A 292 -2.82 -7.88 4.24
CA CYS A 292 -2.05 -6.91 3.47
C CYS A 292 -1.00 -7.60 2.58
N PRO A 293 -1.05 -7.47 1.24
CA PRO A 293 -0.10 -8.12 0.35
C PRO A 293 1.34 -7.57 0.47
N ARG A 294 1.51 -6.37 1.04
CA ARG A 294 2.84 -5.74 1.23
C ARG A 294 3.78 -6.57 2.10
N LEU A 295 3.23 -7.28 3.08
CA LEU A 295 4.02 -8.04 4.07
C LEU A 295 4.84 -9.16 3.42
N SER A 296 4.32 -9.72 2.32
CA SER A 296 5.01 -10.73 1.54
C SER A 296 6.16 -10.14 0.68
N LEU A 297 6.34 -8.81 0.66
CA LEU A 297 7.46 -8.15 0.00
C LEU A 297 8.43 -7.49 0.98
N ASP A 298 7.92 -6.51 1.74
CA ASP A 298 8.74 -5.59 2.55
C ASP A 298 9.48 -6.33 3.67
N ASP A 299 8.83 -7.35 4.23
CA ASP A 299 9.31 -8.08 5.39
C ASP A 299 9.63 -9.54 5.07
N ALA A 300 9.61 -9.93 3.79
CA ALA A 300 9.78 -11.33 3.37
C ALA A 300 11.06 -11.96 3.94
N SER A 301 12.17 -11.22 3.94
CA SER A 301 13.45 -11.68 4.49
C SER A 301 13.51 -11.71 6.02
N LYS A 302 12.56 -11.05 6.71
CA LYS A 302 12.47 -11.06 8.18
C LYS A 302 11.73 -12.28 8.70
N PHE A 303 10.86 -12.88 7.88
CA PHE A 303 10.18 -14.11 8.25
C PHE A 303 11.11 -15.32 8.10
N ARG A 304 11.22 -16.13 9.16
CA ARG A 304 12.03 -17.36 9.14
C ARG A 304 11.38 -18.53 8.41
N LYS A 305 10.09 -18.40 8.08
CA LYS A 305 9.26 -19.41 7.42
C LYS A 305 8.54 -18.75 6.25
N PRO A 306 8.19 -19.49 5.19
CA PRO A 306 7.51 -18.92 4.03
C PRO A 306 6.19 -18.25 4.43
N VAL A 307 6.00 -17.00 3.99
CA VAL A 307 4.72 -16.28 4.09
C VAL A 307 4.26 -15.96 2.67
N LEU A 308 3.35 -16.77 2.16
CA LEU A 308 2.87 -16.70 0.77
C LEU A 308 1.68 -15.76 0.62
N THR A 309 1.55 -15.18 -0.56
CA THR A 309 0.27 -14.60 -1.00
C THR A 309 -0.70 -15.71 -1.39
N MET A 310 -1.97 -15.36 -1.62
CA MET A 310 -2.98 -16.32 -2.07
C MET A 310 -2.63 -16.94 -3.42
N ASN A 311 -2.18 -16.13 -4.39
CA ASN A 311 -1.83 -16.65 -5.72
C ASN A 311 -0.57 -17.52 -5.71
N GLU A 312 0.42 -17.21 -4.89
CA GLU A 312 1.58 -18.07 -4.71
C GLU A 312 1.20 -19.42 -4.08
N THR A 313 0.19 -19.42 -3.21
CA THR A 313 -0.38 -20.66 -2.67
C THR A 313 -1.02 -21.50 -3.77
N PHE A 314 -1.70 -20.88 -4.76
CA PHE A 314 -2.18 -21.61 -5.94
C PHE A 314 -1.04 -22.20 -6.79
N VAL A 315 0.13 -21.58 -6.80
CA VAL A 315 1.33 -22.18 -7.42
C VAL A 315 1.82 -23.39 -6.63
N VAL A 316 1.81 -23.32 -5.29
CA VAL A 316 2.18 -24.45 -4.42
C VAL A 316 1.29 -25.67 -4.67
N VAL A 317 -0.04 -25.48 -4.78
CA VAL A 317 -1.01 -26.58 -5.01
C VAL A 317 -1.24 -26.90 -6.50
N GLY A 318 -0.38 -26.41 -7.40
CA GLY A 318 -0.42 -26.73 -8.84
C GLY A 318 -1.65 -26.22 -9.60
N LYS A 319 -2.36 -25.21 -9.08
CA LYS A 319 -3.53 -24.57 -9.72
C LYS A 319 -3.18 -23.36 -10.58
N LEU A 320 -1.98 -22.81 -10.42
CA LEU A 320 -1.45 -21.68 -11.19
C LEU A 320 0.03 -21.96 -11.51
N SER A 321 0.51 -21.60 -12.70
CA SER A 321 1.95 -21.64 -12.99
C SER A 321 2.63 -20.34 -12.56
N TRP A 322 3.92 -20.42 -12.26
CA TRP A 322 4.71 -19.25 -11.87
C TRP A 322 4.76 -18.18 -12.98
N GLU A 323 4.85 -18.61 -14.22
CA GLU A 323 4.90 -17.74 -15.40
C GLU A 323 3.60 -16.96 -15.53
N LYS A 324 2.46 -17.65 -15.42
CA LYS A 324 1.13 -17.01 -15.45
C LYS A 324 0.93 -16.04 -14.29
N LEU A 325 1.48 -16.34 -13.12
CA LEU A 325 1.44 -15.41 -11.99
C LEU A 325 2.28 -14.16 -12.28
N CYS A 326 3.48 -14.31 -12.84
CA CYS A 326 4.32 -13.18 -13.22
C CYS A 326 3.67 -12.30 -14.30
N GLU A 327 3.05 -12.91 -15.31
CA GLU A 327 2.33 -12.19 -16.38
C GLU A 327 1.15 -11.38 -15.84
N LYS A 328 0.38 -11.97 -14.92
CA LYS A 328 -0.71 -11.30 -14.22
C LYS A 328 -0.23 -10.22 -13.27
N GLY A 329 0.98 -10.33 -12.72
CA GLY A 329 1.50 -9.45 -11.67
C GLY A 329 1.20 -9.98 -10.27
N LEU A 330 2.21 -9.90 -9.40
CA LEU A 330 2.23 -10.60 -8.10
C LEU A 330 1.11 -10.23 -7.12
N PHE A 331 0.52 -9.03 -7.24
CA PHE A 331 -0.46 -8.50 -6.28
C PHE A 331 -1.91 -8.60 -6.73
N GLU A 332 -2.19 -9.33 -7.82
CA GLU A 332 -3.58 -9.64 -8.14
C GLU A 332 -4.19 -10.52 -7.06
N SER A 333 -5.47 -10.29 -6.79
CA SER A 333 -6.30 -11.18 -5.98
C SER A 333 -7.63 -11.40 -6.65
#